data_AF-A0A6L5F018-F1
#
_entry.id   AF-A0A6L5F018-F1
#
_cell.length_a   1.000
_cell.length_b   1.000
_cell.length_c   1.000
_cell.angle_alpha   90.00
_cell.angle_beta   90.00
_cell.angle_gamma   90.00
#
_symmetry.space_group_name_H-M   'P 1'
#
loop_
_entity.id
_entity.type
_entity.pdbx_description
1 polymer ?
#
loop_
_entity_poly.entity_id
_entity_poly.type
_entity_poly.pdbx_seq_one_letter_code
_entity_poly.pdbx_strand_id
1 'polypeptide(L)'
;MIIEPSPSTGPGRTATRAGALVAIAVLLGACGGGAGGESQGHGHENGGGVSLAHIHGLAVNPADDTLYAGSHHGVFRVTGDGPPAQVAGLTRDFMGFTIVGGDHFLG
;
A
#
# COMPACT_ATOMS: atom_id res chain seq x y z
N MET A 1 -19.58 31.29 80.76
CA MET A 1 -20.23 30.24 79.96
C MET A 1 -19.21 29.76 78.94
N ILE A 2 -18.75 28.52 79.17
CA ILE A 2 -17.80 27.75 78.38
C ILE A 2 -18.33 27.62 76.94
N ILE A 3 -17.50 27.86 75.91
CA ILE A 3 -17.29 26.94 74.77
C ILE A 3 -15.85 27.18 74.25
N GLU A 4 -15.01 26.16 74.43
CA GLU A 4 -13.62 26.06 73.97
C GLU A 4 -13.53 25.91 72.44
N PRO A 5 -12.44 26.36 71.80
CA PRO A 5 -12.23 26.14 70.37
C PRO A 5 -11.87 24.67 70.09
N SER A 6 -12.65 24.00 69.23
CA SER A 6 -12.24 22.69 68.70
C SER A 6 -11.12 22.87 67.67
N PRO A 7 -10.00 22.13 67.78
CA PRO A 7 -8.97 22.10 66.75
C PRO A 7 -9.48 21.30 65.55
N SER A 8 -9.63 21.95 64.39
CA SER A 8 -9.85 21.25 63.13
C SER A 8 -8.50 20.82 62.56
N THR A 9 -8.12 19.58 62.85
CA THR A 9 -7.04 18.86 62.17
C THR A 9 -7.54 18.44 60.79
N GLY A 10 -7.17 19.20 59.76
CA GLY A 10 -7.33 18.79 58.36
C GLY A 10 -6.09 18.05 57.87
N PRO A 11 -6.20 16.82 57.32
CA PRO A 11 -5.06 15.99 56.94
C PRO A 11 -4.28 16.56 55.76
N GLY A 12 -2.95 16.39 55.85
CA GLY A 12 -1.96 16.81 54.88
C GLY A 12 -2.26 16.29 53.47
N ARG A 13 -2.06 17.18 52.50
CA ARG A 13 -2.19 16.92 51.07
C ARG A 13 -1.17 15.85 50.66
N THR A 14 -1.60 14.59 50.60
CA THR A 14 -0.80 13.50 50.05
C THR A 14 -0.63 13.72 48.56
N ALA A 15 0.63 13.74 48.16
CA ALA A 15 1.09 14.08 46.83
C ALA A 15 0.65 13.05 45.78
N THR A 16 0.08 13.58 44.71
CA THR A 16 0.14 13.16 43.30
C THR A 16 0.94 11.88 43.01
N ARG A 17 0.26 10.72 42.96
CA ARG A 17 0.73 9.51 42.26
C ARG A 17 -0.45 8.73 41.67
N ALA A 18 -1.20 9.36 40.76
CA ALA A 18 -2.25 8.66 40.01
C ALA A 18 -2.30 9.09 38.53
N GLY A 19 -1.20 9.60 37.98
CA GLY A 19 -1.13 10.08 36.59
C GLY A 19 -0.45 9.14 35.59
N ALA A 20 0.20 8.06 36.06
CA ALA A 20 1.08 7.27 35.18
C ALA A 20 0.37 6.14 34.40
N LEU A 21 -0.85 5.75 34.78
CA LEU A 21 -1.52 4.59 34.15
C LEU A 21 -2.42 4.94 32.96
N VAL A 22 -2.82 6.20 32.78
CA VAL A 22 -3.69 6.60 31.66
C VAL A 22 -2.93 6.77 30.35
N ALA A 23 -1.62 7.06 30.40
CA ALA A 23 -0.82 7.33 29.20
C ALA A 23 -0.56 6.10 28.30
N ILE A 24 -0.67 4.87 28.83
CA ILE A 24 -0.42 3.64 28.06
C ILE A 24 -1.63 3.28 27.17
N ALA A 25 -2.86 3.64 27.57
CA ALA A 25 -4.06 3.30 26.81
C ALA A 25 -4.18 4.08 25.49
N VAL A 26 -3.56 5.25 25.38
CA VAL A 26 -3.65 6.12 24.18
C VAL A 26 -2.74 5.62 23.05
N LEU A 27 -1.70 4.85 23.33
CA LEU A 27 -0.72 4.41 22.31
C LEU A 27 -1.19 3.22 21.45
N LEU A 28 -2.29 2.55 21.79
CA LEU A 28 -2.79 1.37 21.08
C LEU A 28 -3.86 1.67 20.01
N GLY A 29 -4.30 2.93 19.88
CA GLY A 29 -5.38 3.33 18.96
C GLY A 29 -4.94 3.77 17.56
N ALA A 30 -3.64 3.73 17.25
CA ALA A 30 -3.10 4.30 16.00
C ALA A 30 -2.98 3.31 14.83
N CYS A 31 -3.41 2.04 15.00
CA CYS A 31 -3.26 1.02 13.96
C CYS A 31 -4.54 0.68 13.18
N GLY A 32 -5.67 1.34 13.42
CA GLY A 32 -6.91 1.01 12.71
C GLY A 32 -7.88 2.18 12.59
N GLY A 33 -8.10 2.68 11.38
CA GLY A 33 -9.25 3.56 11.11
C GLY A 33 -9.02 4.73 10.17
N GLY A 34 -8.09 4.65 9.22
CA GLY A 34 -8.15 5.50 8.03
C GLY A 34 -9.18 4.94 7.06
N ALA A 35 -10.45 5.31 7.21
CA ALA A 35 -11.46 5.13 6.17
C ALA A 35 -11.15 6.10 5.02
N GLY A 36 -10.12 5.77 4.24
CA GLY A 36 -9.81 6.42 2.97
C GLY A 36 -10.93 6.08 1.99
N GLY A 37 -11.49 7.13 1.39
CA GLY A 37 -12.67 7.07 0.55
C GLY A 37 -12.64 5.96 -0.48
N GLU A 38 -13.81 5.33 -0.63
CA GLU A 38 -14.16 4.41 -1.69
C GLU A 38 -14.04 5.14 -3.04
N SER A 39 -12.83 5.16 -3.61
CA SER A 39 -12.70 5.40 -5.04
C SER A 39 -13.35 4.21 -5.72
N GLN A 40 -14.53 4.45 -6.29
CA GLN A 40 -15.23 3.54 -7.19
C GLN A 40 -14.36 3.33 -8.44
N GLY A 41 -13.30 2.52 -8.30
CA GLY A 41 -12.57 1.97 -9.42
C GLY A 41 -13.51 1.02 -10.14
N HIS A 42 -13.84 1.33 -11.39
CA HIS A 42 -14.67 0.49 -12.23
C HIS A 42 -14.02 -0.89 -12.34
N GLY A 43 -14.54 -1.84 -11.58
CA GLY A 43 -14.16 -3.25 -11.65
C GLY A 43 -14.62 -3.77 -12.99
N HIS A 44 -13.69 -3.79 -13.95
CA HIS A 44 -13.85 -4.59 -15.15
C HIS A 44 -14.06 -6.05 -14.73
N GLU A 45 -15.09 -6.63 -15.33
CA GLU A 45 -15.62 -7.95 -15.06
C GLU A 45 -14.51 -9.01 -14.99
N ASN A 46 -14.64 -9.92 -14.03
CA ASN A 46 -13.78 -11.10 -13.83
C ASN A 46 -13.89 -12.06 -15.03
N GLY A 47 -13.29 -11.70 -16.17
CA GLY A 47 -12.72 -12.65 -17.10
C GLY A 47 -11.25 -12.78 -16.77
N GLY A 48 -10.69 -13.99 -16.72
CA GLY A 48 -9.28 -14.26 -16.42
C GLY A 48 -8.28 -13.75 -17.48
N GLY A 49 -8.51 -12.56 -18.03
CA GLY A 49 -7.57 -11.81 -18.85
C GLY A 49 -6.68 -10.97 -17.94
N VAL A 50 -5.38 -11.05 -18.16
CA VAL A 50 -4.42 -10.22 -17.43
C VAL A 50 -4.78 -8.75 -17.67
N SER A 51 -5.19 -8.04 -16.61
CA SER A 51 -5.40 -6.61 -16.69
C SER A 51 -4.05 -5.94 -16.88
N LEU A 52 -3.78 -5.36 -18.04
CA LEU A 52 -2.66 -4.44 -18.27
C LEU A 52 -2.85 -3.12 -17.49
N ALA A 53 -3.16 -3.19 -16.19
CA ALA A 53 -3.14 -2.03 -15.34
C ALA A 53 -1.67 -1.71 -15.04
N HIS A 54 -1.22 -0.48 -15.31
CA HIS A 54 0.17 -0.01 -15.11
C HIS A 54 1.25 -0.70 -15.96
N ILE A 55 1.64 0.00 -17.02
CA ILE A 55 2.78 -0.34 -17.86
C ILE A 55 4.00 0.45 -17.37
N HIS A 56 5.12 -0.24 -17.16
CA HIS A 56 6.39 0.32 -16.70
C HIS A 56 7.35 0.63 -17.85
N GLY A 57 7.20 -0.09 -18.97
CA GLY A 57 7.98 0.14 -20.18
C GLY A 57 7.30 -0.44 -21.42
N LEU A 58 7.49 0.25 -22.55
CA LEU A 58 7.10 -0.21 -23.88
C LEU A 58 8.32 -0.15 -24.78
N ALA A 59 8.56 -1.20 -25.56
CA ALA A 59 9.62 -1.21 -26.54
C ALA A 59 9.29 -2.15 -27.70
N VAL A 60 9.71 -1.77 -28.91
CA VAL A 60 9.65 -2.63 -30.09
C VAL A 60 10.94 -3.43 -30.15
N ASN A 61 10.84 -4.74 -30.32
CA ASN A 61 11.99 -5.60 -30.54
C ASN A 61 12.47 -5.46 -31.99
N PRO A 62 13.69 -4.99 -32.27
CA PRO A 62 14.17 -4.82 -33.64
C PRO A 62 14.46 -6.14 -34.36
N ALA A 63 14.38 -7.30 -33.68
CA ALA A 63 14.54 -8.60 -34.32
C ALA A 63 13.30 -9.02 -35.12
N ASP A 64 12.10 -8.63 -34.68
CA ASP A 64 10.83 -9.12 -35.23
C ASP A 64 9.71 -8.06 -35.30
N ASP A 65 10.03 -6.80 -34.99
CA ASP A 65 9.11 -5.65 -34.91
C ASP A 65 7.93 -5.85 -33.93
N THR A 66 8.01 -6.84 -33.03
CA THR A 66 6.96 -7.07 -32.02
C THR A 66 7.02 -5.99 -30.94
N LEU A 67 5.86 -5.42 -30.57
CA LEU A 67 5.73 -4.55 -29.41
C LEU A 67 5.67 -5.38 -28.12
N TYR A 68 6.51 -5.03 -27.15
CA TYR A 68 6.50 -5.60 -25.82
C TYR A 68 6.10 -4.55 -24.78
N ALA A 69 5.36 -5.01 -23.77
CA ALA A 69 4.95 -4.20 -22.62
C ALA A 69 5.39 -4.85 -21.31
N GLY A 70 6.28 -4.18 -20.57
CA GLY A 70 6.62 -4.55 -19.20
C GLY A 70 5.62 -3.92 -18.23
N SER A 71 5.13 -4.70 -17.27
CA SER A 71 4.16 -4.27 -16.26
C SER A 71 4.46 -4.90 -14.91
N HIS A 72 3.66 -4.55 -13.90
CA HIS A 72 3.69 -5.21 -12.59
C HIS A 72 3.27 -6.70 -12.63
N HIS A 73 2.67 -7.15 -13.73
CA HIS A 73 2.21 -8.53 -13.93
C HIS A 73 3.09 -9.34 -14.89
N GLY A 74 4.23 -8.82 -15.32
CA GLY A 74 5.11 -9.49 -16.27
C GLY A 74 5.32 -8.70 -17.55
N VAL A 75 5.96 -9.36 -18.51
CA VAL A 75 6.17 -8.85 -19.86
C VAL A 75 5.13 -9.47 -20.79
N PHE A 76 4.56 -8.66 -21.67
CA PHE A 76 3.52 -9.07 -22.62
C PHE A 76 3.95 -8.78 -24.04
N ARG A 77 3.73 -9.74 -24.95
CA ARG A 77 3.74 -9.49 -26.39
C ARG A 77 2.41 -8.90 -26.78
N VAL A 78 2.45 -7.73 -27.40
CA VAL A 78 1.28 -7.05 -27.92
C VAL A 78 1.24 -7.32 -29.42
N THR A 79 0.38 -8.24 -29.83
CA THR A 79 0.07 -8.48 -31.24
C THR A 79 -1.07 -7.55 -31.65
N GLY A 80 -1.07 -7.07 -32.91
CA GLY A 80 -2.17 -6.27 -33.44
C GLY A 80 -3.50 -7.06 -33.50
N ASP A 81 -3.40 -8.38 -33.50
CA ASP A 81 -4.53 -9.30 -33.55
C ASP A 81 -4.66 -10.02 -32.20
N GLY A 82 -5.72 -9.70 -31.44
CA GLY A 82 -6.06 -10.40 -30.20
C GLY A 82 -5.47 -9.78 -28.92
N PRO A 83 -5.73 -10.43 -27.76
CA PRO A 83 -5.25 -9.94 -26.48
C PRO A 83 -3.73 -10.13 -26.32
N PRO A 84 -3.07 -9.27 -25.52
CA PRO A 84 -1.65 -9.42 -25.19
C PRO A 84 -1.34 -10.78 -24.58
N ALA A 85 -0.24 -11.40 -25.02
CA ALA A 85 0.20 -12.70 -24.54
C ALA A 85 1.35 -12.54 -23.53
N GLN A 86 1.20 -13.08 -22.32
CA GLN A 86 2.25 -13.04 -21.30
C GLN A 86 3.45 -13.89 -21.74
N VAL A 87 4.65 -13.31 -21.65
CA VAL A 87 5.90 -14.01 -21.96
C VAL A 87 6.21 -15.00 -20.85
N ALA A 88 6.46 -16.26 -21.24
CA ALA A 88 6.89 -17.35 -20.35
C ALA A 88 5.98 -17.65 -19.15
N GLY A 89 4.77 -17.08 -19.07
CA GLY A 89 3.86 -17.26 -17.92
C GLY A 89 4.41 -16.71 -16.60
N LEU A 90 5.33 -15.74 -16.66
CA LEU A 90 6.01 -15.19 -15.47
C LEU A 90 5.31 -13.92 -14.98
N THR A 91 4.66 -14.02 -13.83
CA THR A 91 4.14 -12.85 -13.11
C THR A 91 5.22 -12.29 -12.19
N ARG A 92 5.90 -11.25 -12.66
CA ARG A 92 6.89 -10.49 -11.91
C ARG A 92 6.76 -9.02 -12.26
N ASP A 93 7.07 -8.18 -11.29
CA ASP A 93 7.11 -6.75 -11.50
C ASP A 93 8.36 -6.32 -12.28
N PHE A 94 8.17 -5.84 -13.51
CA PHE A 94 9.24 -5.35 -14.38
C PHE A 94 9.26 -3.82 -14.44
N MET A 95 9.60 -3.18 -13.33
CA MET A 95 9.62 -1.71 -13.15
C MET A 95 10.53 -0.94 -14.13
N GLY A 96 11.50 -1.59 -14.77
CA GLY A 96 12.50 -0.95 -15.63
C GLY A 96 12.66 -1.60 -17.02
N PHE A 97 11.61 -2.27 -17.50
CA PHE A 97 11.67 -3.03 -18.76
C PHE A 97 12.23 -2.20 -19.92
N THR A 98 13.29 -2.71 -20.56
CA THR A 98 13.99 -2.05 -21.68
C THR A 98 14.43 -3.08 -22.71
N ILE A 99 14.37 -2.74 -24.01
CA ILE A 99 15.01 -3.51 -25.08
C ILE A 99 16.23 -2.72 -25.57
N VAL A 100 17.41 -3.34 -25.53
CA VAL A 100 18.69 -2.70 -25.90
C VAL A 100 19.29 -3.25 -27.20
N GLY A 101 18.59 -4.17 -27.87
CA GLY A 101 18.98 -4.78 -29.13
C GLY A 101 17.99 -5.89 -29.53
N GLY A 102 18.20 -6.51 -30.69
CA GLY A 102 17.37 -7.62 -31.15
C GLY A 102 17.42 -8.76 -30.13
N ASP A 103 16.25 -9.14 -29.62
CA ASP A 103 16.07 -10.14 -28.55
C ASP A 103 16.86 -9.89 -27.26
N HIS A 104 17.31 -8.65 -27.01
CA HIS A 104 18.10 -8.29 -25.83
C HIS A 104 17.27 -7.42 -24.88
N PHE A 105 16.72 -8.07 -23.84
CA PHE A 105 15.82 -7.48 -22.86
C PHE A 105 16.51 -7.28 -21.51
N LEU A 106 16.23 -6.15 -20.87
CA LEU A 106 16.63 -5.84 -19.50
C LEU A 106 15.38 -5.58 -18.65
N GLY A 107 15.37 -6.06 -17.41
CA GLY A 107 14.24 -5.88 -16.50
C GLY A 107 14.38 -6.65 -15.20
#